data_AF-K1Z0U6-F1
#
_entry.id   AF-K1Z0U6-F1
#
_cell.length_a   1.000
_cell.length_b   1.000
_cell.length_c   1.000
_cell.angle_alpha   90.00
_cell.angle_beta   90.00
_cell.angle_gamma   90.00
#
_symmetry.space_group_name_H-M   'P 1'
#
loop_
_entity.id
_entity.type
_entity.pdbx_description
1 polymer ?
#
loop_
_entity_poly.entity_id
_entity_poly.type
_entity_poly.pdbx_seq_one_letter_code
_entity_poly.pdbx_strand_id
1 'polypeptide(L)' 'MAVDKKINFSKAYQELQKIVEWFEKEEIDLEEGIKKFEEGSEIVKDLKGYLEKMENKIKELKK' A
#
# COMPACT_ATOMS: atom_id res chain seq x y z
N MET A 1 25.43 -1.17 -5.29
CA MET A 1 24.49 -2.31 -5.34
C MET A 1 23.10 -1.76 -5.04
N ALA A 2 22.38 -1.33 -6.07
CA ALA A 2 21.03 -0.78 -5.92
C ALA A 2 20.05 -1.95 -5.97
N VAL A 3 19.61 -2.41 -4.80
CA VAL A 3 18.45 -3.31 -4.73
C VAL A 3 17.25 -2.42 -5.06
N ASP A 4 16.79 -2.49 -6.31
CA ASP A 4 15.41 -2.16 -6.64
C ASP A 4 14.52 -2.88 -5.63
N LYS A 5 14.07 -2.16 -4.59
CA LYS A 5 13.03 -2.65 -3.68
C LYS A 5 11.76 -2.73 -4.52
N LYS A 6 11.65 -3.80 -5.30
CA LYS A 6 10.40 -4.23 -5.94
C LYS A 6 9.42 -4.38 -4.79
N ILE A 7 8.48 -3.46 -4.70
CA ILE A 7 7.41 -3.61 -3.73
C ILE A 7 6.76 -4.97 -3.94
N ASN A 8 6.67 -5.74 -2.87
CA ASN A 8 5.88 -6.96 -2.90
C ASN A 8 4.43 -6.53 -2.72
N PHE A 9 3.70 -6.44 -3.83
CA PHE A 9 2.31 -5.99 -3.84
C PHE A 9 1.45 -6.78 -2.85
N SER A 10 1.57 -8.11 -2.84
CA SER A 10 0.80 -8.96 -1.93
C SER A 10 1.08 -8.63 -0.47
N LYS A 11 2.35 -8.40 -0.10
CA LYS A 11 2.71 -8.05 1.27
C LYS A 11 2.18 -6.66 1.64
N ALA A 12 2.38 -5.66 0.78
CA ALA A 12 1.89 -4.31 1.02
C ALA A 12 0.36 -4.26 1.13
N TYR A 13 -0.34 -5.02 0.28
CA TYR A 13 -1.80 -5.13 0.35
C TYR A 13 -2.26 -5.80 1.66
N GLN A 14 -1.57 -6.85 2.11
CA GLN A 14 -1.85 -7.48 3.40
C GLN A 14 -1.64 -6.52 4.58
N GLU A 15 -0.58 -5.71 4.57
CA GLU A 15 -0.36 -4.70 5.61
C GLU A 15 -1.48 -3.63 5.60
N LEU A 16 -1.93 -3.18 4.42
CA LEU A 16 -3.07 -2.29 4.31
C LEU A 16 -4.36 -2.91 4.88
N GLN A 17 -4.62 -4.20 4.60
CA GLN A 17 -5.78 -4.90 5.14
C GLN A 17 -5.75 -4.94 6.67
N LYS A 18 -4.59 -5.23 7.28
CA LYS A 18 -4.45 -5.19 8.75
C LYS A 18 -4.74 -3.82 9.34
N ILE A 19 -4.36 -2.75 8.65
CA ILE A 19 -4.67 -1.38 9.08
C ILE A 19 -6.17 -1.14 9.02
N VAL A 20 -6.84 -1.57 7.95
CA VAL A 20 -8.30 -1.47 7.81
C VAL A 20 -9.00 -2.26 8.92
N GLU A 21 -8.60 -3.52 9.14
CA GLU A 21 -9.12 -4.37 10.23
C GLU A 21 -8.93 -3.72 11.61
N TRP A 22 -7.82 -2.99 11.81
CA TRP A 22 -7.59 -2.25 13.06
C TRP A 22 -8.61 -1.12 13.25
N PHE A 23 -9.03 -0.44 12.17
CA PHE A 23 -10.05 0.62 12.22
C PHE A 23 -11.48 0.10 12.44
N GLU A 24 -11.72 -1.20 12.26
CA GLU A 24 -13.04 -1.83 12.47
C GLU A 24 -13.30 -2.22 13.94
N LYS A 25 -12.34 -1.97 14.85
CA LYS A 25 -12.50 -2.22 16.28
C LYS A 25 -13.55 -1.29 16.89
N GLU A 26 -14.32 -1.80 17.86
CA GLU A 26 -15.36 -1.04 18.56
C GLU A 26 -14.80 0.16 19.34
N GLU A 27 -13.59 0.02 19.91
CA GLU A 27 -12.87 1.10 20.57
C GLU A 27 -11.53 1.32 19.89
N ILE A 28 -11.31 2.56 19.45
CA ILE A 28 -10.09 3.00 18.77
C ILE A 28 -9.46 4.15 19.55
N ASP A 29 -8.15 4.05 19.76
CA ASP A 29 -7.35 5.15 20.27
C ASP A 29 -7.09 6.17 19.15
N LEU A 30 -7.36 7.45 19.41
CA LEU A 30 -7.26 8.50 18.40
C LEU A 30 -5.81 8.74 17.94
N GLU A 31 -4.84 8.70 18.87
CA GLU A 31 -3.44 8.92 18.54
C GLU A 31 -2.87 7.77 17.72
N GLU A 32 -3.23 6.53 18.05
CA GLU A 32 -2.90 5.35 17.26
C GLU A 32 -3.60 5.38 15.89
N GLY A 33 -4.85 5.85 15.83
CA GLY A 33 -5.60 6.02 14.59
C GLY A 33 -4.91 6.98 13.61
N ILE A 34 -4.38 8.10 14.09
CA ILE A 34 -3.60 9.03 13.24
C ILE A 34 -2.37 8.34 12.67
N LYS A 35 -1.60 7.61 13.50
CA LYS A 35 -0.41 6.87 13.04
C LYS A 35 -0.76 5.80 12.00
N LYS A 36 -1.84 5.05 12.23
CA LYS A 36 -2.32 4.01 11.31
C LYS A 36 -2.81 4.59 9.99
N PHE A 37 -3.41 5.79 10.01
CA PHE A 37 -3.82 6.49 8.81
C PHE A 37 -2.62 6.94 7.97
N GLU A 38 -1.58 7.49 8.60
CA GLU A 38 -0.33 7.87 7.92
C GLU A 38 0.34 6.64 7.29
N GLU A 39 0.50 5.56 8.06
CA GLU A 39 1.06 4.28 7.59
C GLU A 39 0.26 3.72 6.41
N GLY A 40 -1.07 3.69 6.51
CA GLY A 40 -1.94 3.23 5.44
C GLY A 40 -1.85 4.09 4.18
N SER A 41 -1.71 5.40 4.35
CA SER A 41 -1.56 6.35 3.24
C SER A 41 -0.27 6.13 2.46
N GLU A 42 0.84 5.84 3.15
CA GLU A 42 2.11 5.49 2.50
C GLU A 42 1.99 4.17 1.72
N ILE A 43 1.39 3.14 2.32
CA ILE A 43 1.17 1.85 1.65
C ILE A 43 0.31 2.01 0.39
N VAL A 44 -0.78 2.78 0.47
CA VAL A 44 -1.66 3.06 -0.68
C VAL A 44 -0.90 3.78 -1.79
N LYS A 45 -0.05 4.76 -1.45
CA LYS A 45 0.78 5.47 -2.42
C LYS A 45 1.68 4.50 -3.19
N ASP A 46 2.33 3.58 -2.48
CA ASP A 46 3.22 2.64 -3.13
C ASP A 46 2.48 1.59 -3.99
N LEU A 47 1.33 1.10 -3.53
CA LEU A 47 0.46 0.20 -4.30
C LEU A 47 -0.01 0.87 -5.59
N LYS A 48 -0.45 2.13 -5.54
CA LYS A 48 -0.84 2.91 -6.73
C LYS A 48 0.34 3.03 -7.70
N GLY A 49 1.53 3.39 -7.20
CA GLY A 49 2.72 3.49 -8.02
C GLY A 49 3.14 2.16 -8.68
N TYR A 50 2.92 1.03 -8.00
CA TYR A 50 3.13 -0.29 -8.60
C TYR A 50 2.16 -0.57 -9.74
N LEU A 51 0.87 -0.31 -9.54
CA LEU A 51 -0.17 -0.53 -10.54
C LEU A 51 0.06 0.32 -11.78
N GLU A 52 0.41 1.60 -11.62
CA GLU A 52 0.74 2.49 -12.72
C GLU A 52 1.92 1.97 -13.55
N LYS A 53 2.99 1.49 -12.89
CA LYS A 53 4.13 0.86 -13.57
C LYS A 53 3.71 -0.38 -14.35
N MET A 54 2.80 -1.20 -13.82
CA MET A 54 2.33 -2.40 -14.53
C MET A 54 1.45 -2.01 -15.72
N GLU A 55 0.57 -1.02 -15.56
CA GLU A 55 -0.26 -0.51 -16.64
C GLU A 55 0.59 0.04 -17.79
N ASN A 56 1.63 0.82 -17.48
CA ASN A 56 2.55 1.36 -18.48
C ASN A 56 3.26 0.23 -19.26
N LYS A 57 3.75 -0.80 -18.56
CA LYS A 57 4.33 -1.98 -19.22
C LYS A 57 3.34 -2.69 -20.14
N ILE A 58 2.09 -2.85 -19.73
CA ILE A 58 1.05 -3.46 -20.58
C ILE A 58 0.79 -2.59 -21.81
N LYS A 59 0.76 -1.26 -21.68
CA LYS A 59 0.60 -0.34 -22.81
C LYS A 59 1.76 -0.43 -23.80
N GLU A 60 3.00 -0.54 -23.31
CA GLU A 60 4.18 -0.73 -24.16
C GLU A 60 4.13 -2.05 -24.94
N LEU A 61 3.68 -3.14 -24.33
CA LEU A 61 3.54 -4.44 -24.99
C LEU A 61 2.42 -4.49 -26.04
N LYS A 62 1.43 -3.60 -25.93
CA LYS A 62 0.31 -3.50 -26.88
C LYS A 62 0.60 -2.58 -28.08
N LYS A 63 1.73 -1.87 -28.06
CA LYS A 63 2.14 -0.90 -29.08
C LYS A 63 3.00 -1.57 -30.15
#